data_AF-A0AB73BCB7-F1
#
_entry.id   AF-A0AB73BCB7-F1
#
_cell.length_a   1.000
_cell.length_b   1.000
_cell.length_c   1.000
_cell.angle_alpha   90.00
_cell.angle_beta   90.00
_cell.angle_gamma   90.00
#
_symmetry.space_group_name_H-M   'P 1'
#
loop_
_entity.id
_entity.type
_entity.pdbx_description
1 polymer ?
#
loop_
_entity_poly.entity_id
_entity_poly.type
_entity_poly.pdbx_seq_one_letter_code
_entity_poly.pdbx_strand_id
1 'polypeptide(L)'
;MSQWDDKFKNHAIHATLDNLEERLSDETLKTDDLSVLEHIDRIAQLKLYAETCLENLIPALVNHGHLNNTNSYIQSLISELNNYIANKNVAHLNNTSSHIDNAMAQLIALPMQSLPISKQSFTKSLLQFKSLAEESLLEIKESKDNLDASITAISEDAVDQKSKIKFREFGFRNSES
;
A
#
# COMPACT_ATOMS: atom_id res chain seq x y z
N MET A 1 -24.06 21.62 18.30
CA MET A 1 -23.97 20.73 17.12
C MET A 1 -25.38 20.36 16.71
N SER A 2 -25.64 20.25 15.42
CA SER A 2 -26.96 19.84 14.93
C SER A 2 -27.12 18.31 15.02
N GLN A 3 -28.36 17.82 15.05
CA GLN A 3 -28.63 16.37 14.96
C GLN A 3 -28.01 15.72 13.70
N TRP A 4 -27.78 16.50 12.64
CA TRP A 4 -27.18 16.02 11.40
C TRP A 4 -25.66 15.86 11.53
N ASP A 5 -25.00 16.75 12.29
CA ASP A 5 -23.59 16.60 12.64
C ASP A 5 -23.37 15.32 13.46
N ASP A 6 -24.24 15.06 14.43
CA ASP A 6 -24.14 13.87 15.29
C ASP A 6 -24.36 12.58 14.50
N LYS A 7 -25.35 12.56 13.60
CA LYS A 7 -25.59 11.41 12.71
C LYS A 7 -24.41 11.14 11.78
N PHE A 8 -23.79 12.18 11.24
CA PHE A 8 -22.62 12.05 10.38
C PHE A 8 -21.39 11.57 11.15
N LYS A 9 -21.09 12.16 12.31
CA LYS A 9 -19.94 11.79 13.15
C LYS A 9 -20.00 10.34 13.65
N ASN A 10 -21.20 9.85 13.95
CA ASN A 10 -21.42 8.48 14.41
C ASN A 10 -21.68 7.48 13.27
N HIS A 11 -21.52 7.89 12.01
CA HIS A 11 -21.73 7.01 10.89
C HIS A 11 -20.64 5.93 10.80
N ALA A 12 -21.03 4.69 10.48
CA ALA A 12 -20.11 3.53 10.46
C ALA A 12 -18.97 3.65 9.42
N ILE A 13 -19.11 4.55 8.44
CA ILE A 13 -18.12 4.76 7.37
C ILE A 13 -16.74 5.12 7.91
N HIS A 14 -16.66 5.86 9.03
CA HIS A 14 -15.37 6.25 9.64
C HIS A 14 -14.62 5.01 10.12
N ALA A 15 -15.28 4.15 10.89
CA ALA A 15 -14.71 2.88 11.34
C ALA A 15 -14.37 1.93 10.18
N THR A 16 -15.17 1.94 9.11
CA THR A 16 -14.88 1.16 7.89
C THR A 16 -13.61 1.67 7.18
N LEU A 17 -13.38 2.98 7.12
CA LEU A 17 -12.16 3.56 6.53
C LEU A 17 -10.91 3.28 7.40
N ASP A 18 -11.05 3.37 8.72
CA ASP A 18 -9.99 2.97 9.66
C ASP A 18 -9.62 1.49 9.47
N ASN A 19 -10.62 0.62 9.29
CA ASN A 19 -10.37 -0.79 9.02
C ASN A 19 -9.68 -1.00 7.67
N LEU A 20 -10.05 -0.25 6.63
CA LEU A 20 -9.37 -0.32 5.34
C LEU A 20 -7.90 0.12 5.45
N GLU A 21 -7.59 1.14 6.25
CA GLU A 21 -6.21 1.57 6.53
C GLU A 21 -5.37 0.44 7.14
N GLU A 22 -5.93 -0.24 8.13
CA GLU A 22 -5.29 -1.37 8.79
C GLU A 22 -4.97 -2.48 7.77
N ARG A 23 -5.92 -2.80 6.86
CA ARG A 23 -5.71 -3.84 5.84
C ARG A 23 -4.70 -3.44 4.77
N LEU A 24 -4.66 -2.17 4.39
CA LEU A 24 -3.65 -1.67 3.44
C LEU A 24 -2.23 -1.68 4.01
N SER A 25 -2.09 -1.76 5.33
CA SER A 25 -0.81 -1.87 6.03
C SER A 25 -0.33 -3.32 6.21
N ASP A 26 -1.06 -4.30 5.68
CA ASP A 26 -0.71 -5.71 5.81
C ASP A 26 0.56 -6.04 5.00
N GLU A 27 1.57 -6.60 5.67
CA GLU A 27 2.88 -6.94 5.09
C GLU A 27 2.76 -7.90 3.89
N THR A 28 1.71 -8.70 3.81
CA THR A 28 1.52 -9.62 2.69
C THR A 28 1.17 -8.90 1.39
N LEU A 29 0.80 -7.62 1.45
CA LEU A 29 0.57 -6.77 0.28
C LEU A 29 1.87 -6.23 -0.33
N LYS A 30 3.02 -6.34 0.37
CA LYS A 30 4.33 -6.02 -0.20
C LYS A 30 4.71 -7.07 -1.24
N THR A 31 4.85 -6.64 -2.49
CA THR A 31 5.12 -7.51 -3.64
C THR A 31 5.82 -6.74 -4.75
N ASP A 32 6.61 -7.44 -5.57
CA ASP A 32 7.24 -6.89 -6.77
C ASP A 32 6.32 -6.99 -8.01
N ASP A 33 5.14 -7.62 -7.87
CA ASP A 33 4.17 -7.73 -8.95
C ASP A 33 3.45 -6.39 -9.19
N LEU A 34 3.85 -5.70 -10.26
CA LEU A 34 3.29 -4.42 -10.67
C LEU A 34 1.77 -4.43 -10.85
N SER A 35 1.18 -5.54 -11.31
CA SER A 35 -0.27 -5.61 -11.51
C SER A 35 -1.02 -5.61 -10.18
N VAL A 36 -0.48 -6.31 -9.18
CA VAL A 36 -1.02 -6.34 -7.82
C VAL A 36 -0.86 -4.96 -7.17
N LEU A 37 0.30 -4.33 -7.33
CA LEU A 37 0.56 -2.99 -6.79
C LEU A 37 -0.42 -1.95 -7.36
N GLU A 38 -0.74 -2.01 -8.65
CA GLU A 38 -1.71 -1.10 -9.28
C GLU A 38 -3.12 -1.22 -8.66
N HIS A 39 -3.56 -2.45 -8.37
CA HIS A 39 -4.83 -2.67 -7.68
C HIS A 39 -4.82 -2.10 -6.25
N ILE A 40 -3.75 -2.35 -5.48
CA ILE A 40 -3.60 -1.85 -4.11
C ILE A 40 -3.57 -0.32 -4.10
N ASP A 41 -2.81 0.29 -5.01
CA ASP A 41 -2.74 1.74 -5.15
C ASP A 41 -4.11 2.36 -5.46
N ARG A 42 -4.88 1.76 -6.38
CA ARG A 42 -6.23 2.24 -6.69
C ARG A 42 -7.17 2.15 -5.47
N ILE A 43 -7.04 1.14 -4.62
CA ILE A 43 -7.78 1.03 -3.36
C ILE A 43 -7.37 2.15 -2.39
N ALA A 44 -6.06 2.39 -2.25
CA ALA A 44 -5.54 3.46 -1.39
C ALA A 44 -6.01 4.85 -1.85
N GLN A 45 -6.05 5.09 -3.16
CA GLN A 45 -6.58 6.33 -3.74
C GLN A 45 -8.08 6.51 -3.45
N LEU A 46 -8.88 5.44 -3.54
CA LEU A 46 -10.30 5.50 -3.15
C LEU A 46 -10.46 5.89 -1.68
N LYS A 47 -9.70 5.26 -0.77
CA LYS A 47 -9.73 5.60 0.66
C LYS A 47 -9.45 7.08 0.88
N LEU A 48 -8.34 7.57 0.33
CA LEU A 48 -7.93 8.97 0.48
C LEU A 48 -9.00 9.93 -0.07
N TYR A 49 -9.58 9.60 -1.23
CA TYR A 49 -10.65 10.40 -1.80
C TYR A 49 -11.90 10.40 -0.91
N ALA A 50 -12.31 9.24 -0.41
CA ALA A 50 -13.45 9.12 0.51
C ALA A 50 -13.25 9.94 1.78
N GLU A 51 -12.08 9.86 2.42
CA GLU A 51 -11.73 10.68 3.59
C GLU A 51 -11.82 12.17 3.28
N THR A 52 -11.26 12.59 2.16
CA THR A 52 -11.31 13.99 1.72
C THR A 52 -12.75 14.45 1.50
N CYS A 53 -13.61 13.62 0.91
CA CYS A 53 -15.02 13.92 0.75
C CYS A 53 -15.72 14.10 2.11
N LEU A 54 -15.45 13.22 3.07
CA LEU A 54 -16.07 13.24 4.39
C LEU A 54 -15.60 14.44 5.22
N GLU A 55 -14.32 14.82 5.14
CA GLU A 55 -13.77 16.02 5.78
C GLU A 55 -14.42 17.33 5.28
N ASN A 56 -14.82 17.37 4.01
CA ASN A 56 -15.39 18.56 3.35
C ASN A 56 -16.92 18.48 3.20
N LEU A 57 -17.55 17.45 3.74
CA LEU A 57 -18.99 17.22 3.64
C LEU A 57 -19.77 18.33 4.35
N ILE A 58 -20.95 18.68 3.83
CA ILE A 58 -21.93 19.52 4.52
C ILE A 58 -22.96 18.60 5.21
N PRO A 59 -22.86 18.33 6.53
CA PRO A 59 -23.67 17.28 7.17
C PRO A 59 -25.17 17.56 7.11
N ALA A 60 -25.58 18.82 7.18
CA ALA A 60 -26.98 19.23 7.13
C ALA A 60 -27.67 18.93 5.78
N LEU A 61 -26.90 18.70 4.72
CA LEU A 61 -27.42 18.42 3.37
C LEU A 61 -27.20 16.96 2.94
N VAL A 62 -26.52 16.15 3.77
CA VAL A 62 -26.12 14.82 3.35
C VAL A 62 -27.32 13.89 3.19
N ASN A 63 -27.36 13.18 2.06
CA ASN A 63 -28.22 12.02 1.92
C ASN A 63 -27.50 10.80 2.52
N HIS A 64 -27.97 10.33 3.68
CA HIS A 64 -27.41 9.16 4.35
C HIS A 64 -27.50 7.87 3.52
N GLY A 65 -28.38 7.81 2.51
CA GLY A 65 -28.40 6.70 1.55
C GLY A 65 -27.08 6.57 0.79
N HIS A 66 -26.50 7.68 0.34
CA HIS A 66 -25.19 7.67 -0.32
C HIS A 66 -24.09 7.21 0.64
N LEU A 67 -24.07 7.71 1.89
CA LEU A 67 -23.11 7.27 2.90
C LEU A 67 -23.23 5.77 3.23
N ASN A 68 -24.45 5.26 3.38
CA ASN A 68 -24.70 3.83 3.64
C ASN A 68 -24.22 2.97 2.47
N ASN A 69 -24.49 3.41 1.23
CA ASN A 69 -24.07 2.69 0.03
C ASN A 69 -22.55 2.71 -0.12
N THR A 70 -21.90 3.87 0.03
CA THR A 70 -20.44 3.98 0.05
C THR A 70 -19.84 3.04 1.10
N ASN A 71 -20.35 3.06 2.33
CA ASN A 71 -19.90 2.16 3.39
C ASN A 71 -20.02 0.68 2.99
N SER A 72 -21.15 0.29 2.40
CA SER A 72 -21.40 -1.08 1.97
C SER A 72 -20.42 -1.52 0.87
N TYR A 73 -20.15 -0.65 -0.11
CA TYR A 73 -19.18 -0.96 -1.17
C TYR A 73 -17.74 -1.06 -0.65
N ILE A 74 -17.35 -0.21 0.31
CA ILE A 74 -16.03 -0.31 0.93
C ILE A 74 -15.92 -1.59 1.79
N GLN A 75 -16.98 -2.00 2.49
CA GLN A 75 -16.99 -3.28 3.21
C GLN A 75 -16.83 -4.48 2.27
N SER A 76 -17.50 -4.49 1.12
CA SER A 76 -17.30 -5.54 0.10
C SER A 76 -15.88 -5.52 -0.46
N LEU A 77 -15.31 -4.34 -0.70
CA LEU A 77 -13.92 -4.19 -1.11
C LEU A 77 -12.95 -4.77 -0.07
N ILE A 78 -13.14 -4.46 1.21
CA ILE A 78 -12.35 -5.02 2.32
C ILE A 78 -12.45 -6.55 2.33
N SER A 79 -13.64 -7.11 2.10
CA SER A 79 -13.82 -8.56 2.03
C SER A 79 -12.98 -9.18 0.90
N GLU A 80 -12.95 -8.57 -0.28
CA GLU A 80 -12.11 -9.04 -1.39
C GLU A 80 -10.62 -8.89 -1.06
N LEU A 81 -10.21 -7.78 -0.45
CA LEU A 81 -8.83 -7.57 -0.01
C LEU A 81 -8.39 -8.63 1.01
N ASN A 82 -9.24 -8.94 2.00
CA ASN A 82 -8.98 -9.99 2.99
C ASN A 82 -8.86 -11.38 2.35
N ASN A 83 -9.69 -11.69 1.36
CA ASN A 83 -9.59 -12.94 0.63
C ASN A 83 -8.26 -13.02 -0.13
N TYR A 84 -7.85 -11.95 -0.81
CA TYR A 84 -6.53 -11.87 -1.45
C TYR A 84 -5.40 -12.06 -0.44
N ILE A 85 -5.43 -11.36 0.70
CA ILE A 85 -4.43 -11.49 1.78
C ILE A 85 -4.32 -12.96 2.22
N ALA A 86 -5.46 -13.64 2.40
CA ALA A 86 -5.52 -15.01 2.90
C ALA A 86 -5.04 -16.07 1.90
N ASN A 87 -5.31 -15.90 0.59
CA ASN A 87 -5.13 -16.97 -0.39
C ASN A 87 -4.33 -16.60 -1.65
N LYS A 88 -3.92 -15.33 -1.79
CA LYS A 88 -3.16 -14.77 -2.93
C LYS A 88 -3.82 -14.91 -4.30
N ASN A 89 -5.13 -15.17 -4.36
CA ASN A 89 -5.86 -15.24 -5.61
C ASN A 89 -6.18 -13.83 -6.15
N VAL A 90 -5.49 -13.43 -7.22
CA VAL A 90 -5.61 -12.12 -7.88
C VAL A 90 -7.03 -11.85 -8.42
N ALA A 91 -7.87 -12.88 -8.62
CA ALA A 91 -9.27 -12.68 -8.99
C ALA A 91 -10.02 -11.80 -7.97
N HIS A 92 -9.67 -11.88 -6.68
CA HIS A 92 -10.25 -11.01 -5.66
C HIS A 92 -9.89 -9.53 -5.89
N LEU A 93 -8.65 -9.23 -6.27
CA LEU A 93 -8.23 -7.86 -6.62
C LEU A 93 -8.96 -7.34 -7.86
N ASN A 94 -9.19 -8.20 -8.87
CA ASN A 94 -9.99 -7.83 -10.04
C ASN A 94 -11.42 -7.44 -9.66
N ASN A 95 -12.04 -8.16 -8.71
CA ASN A 95 -13.40 -7.88 -8.26
C ASN A 95 -13.52 -6.50 -7.57
N THR A 96 -12.45 -6.02 -6.92
CA THR A 96 -12.45 -4.73 -6.22
C THR A 96 -12.82 -3.56 -7.14
N SER A 97 -12.47 -3.62 -8.44
CA SER A 97 -12.74 -2.52 -9.39
C SER A 97 -14.22 -2.12 -9.38
N SER A 98 -15.12 -3.10 -9.41
CA SER A 98 -16.57 -2.83 -9.41
C SER A 98 -17.03 -2.16 -8.11
N HIS A 99 -16.44 -2.52 -6.97
CA HIS A 99 -16.75 -1.90 -5.68
C HIS A 99 -16.22 -0.47 -5.62
N ILE A 100 -15.02 -0.22 -6.18
CA ILE A 100 -14.43 1.11 -6.29
C ILE A 100 -15.32 2.02 -7.13
N ASP A 101 -15.73 1.57 -8.32
CA ASP A 101 -16.53 2.38 -9.24
C ASP A 101 -17.91 2.71 -8.65
N ASN A 102 -18.52 1.75 -7.96
CA ASN A 102 -19.78 1.95 -7.26
C ASN A 102 -19.64 2.90 -6.06
N ALA A 103 -18.57 2.79 -5.27
CA ALA A 103 -18.30 3.72 -4.17
C ALA A 103 -18.09 5.15 -4.68
N MET A 104 -17.32 5.31 -5.78
CA MET A 104 -17.09 6.59 -6.43
C MET A 104 -18.39 7.26 -6.90
N ALA A 105 -19.28 6.49 -7.52
CA ALA A 105 -20.57 7.01 -7.97
C ALA A 105 -21.42 7.58 -6.81
N GLN A 106 -21.33 6.99 -5.62
CA GLN A 106 -22.01 7.51 -4.43
C GLN A 106 -21.29 8.73 -3.83
N LEU A 107 -19.95 8.72 -3.79
CA LEU A 107 -19.14 9.79 -3.23
C LEU A 107 -19.29 11.10 -4.01
N ILE A 108 -19.32 11.04 -5.35
CA ILE A 108 -19.50 12.22 -6.22
C ILE A 108 -20.86 12.91 -5.99
N ALA A 109 -21.87 12.16 -5.54
CA ALA A 109 -23.19 12.70 -5.23
C ALA A 109 -23.28 13.40 -3.86
N LEU A 110 -22.21 13.37 -3.05
CA LEU A 110 -22.22 13.99 -1.73
C LEU A 110 -22.09 15.53 -1.82
N PRO A 111 -22.86 16.27 -0.99
CA PRO A 111 -22.75 17.72 -0.96
C PRO A 111 -21.50 18.14 -0.19
N MET A 112 -20.44 18.47 -0.93
CA MET A 112 -19.18 18.95 -0.37
C MET A 112 -19.07 20.47 -0.50
N GLN A 113 -18.50 21.12 0.52
CA GLN A 113 -17.90 22.44 0.31
C GLN A 113 -16.76 22.24 -0.68
N SER A 114 -16.58 23.15 -1.66
CA SER A 114 -15.67 22.94 -2.79
C SER A 114 -14.36 22.34 -2.29
N LEU A 115 -13.96 21.17 -2.81
CA LEU A 115 -12.70 20.52 -2.47
C LEU A 115 -11.61 21.56 -2.68
N PRO A 116 -11.06 22.16 -1.62
CA PRO A 116 -10.06 23.15 -1.87
C PRO A 116 -8.87 22.30 -2.33
N ILE A 117 -8.38 22.55 -3.54
CA ILE A 117 -6.94 22.44 -3.75
C ILE A 117 -6.33 23.53 -2.87
N SER A 118 -6.40 23.32 -1.55
CA SER A 118 -5.86 24.23 -0.57
C SER A 118 -4.36 24.04 -0.64
N LYS A 119 -3.62 25.11 -0.33
CA LYS A 119 -2.19 24.99 -0.02
C LYS A 119 -1.92 23.84 0.96
N GLN A 120 -2.87 23.54 1.83
CA GLN A 120 -2.79 22.48 2.83
C GLN A 120 -2.85 21.06 2.22
N SER A 121 -3.79 20.80 1.30
CA SER A 121 -3.85 19.52 0.56
C SER A 121 -2.58 19.29 -0.27
N PHE A 122 -2.13 20.31 -1.01
CA PHE A 122 -0.87 20.24 -1.74
C PHE A 122 0.35 20.00 -0.81
N THR A 123 0.41 20.69 0.33
CA THR A 123 1.50 20.50 1.31
C THR A 123 1.49 19.09 1.89
N LYS A 124 0.31 18.52 2.18
CA LYS A 124 0.19 17.14 2.68
C LYS A 124 0.70 16.13 1.64
N SER A 125 0.29 16.26 0.37
CA SER A 125 0.79 15.42 -0.71
C SER A 125 2.30 15.57 -0.92
N LEU A 126 2.84 16.79 -0.83
CA LEU A 126 4.28 17.04 -0.94
C LEU A 126 5.06 16.39 0.22
N LEU A 127 4.55 16.47 1.45
CA LEU A 127 5.16 15.83 2.61
C LEU A 127 5.10 14.30 2.53
N GLN A 128 3.99 13.73 2.08
CA GLN A 128 3.89 12.28 1.82
C GLN A 128 4.87 11.84 0.73
N PHE A 129 4.94 12.57 -0.38
CA PHE A 129 5.92 12.29 -1.44
C PHE A 129 7.35 12.34 -0.90
N LYS A 130 7.69 13.38 -0.11
CA LYS A 130 9.00 13.48 0.54
C LYS A 130 9.29 12.27 1.42
N SER A 131 8.34 11.87 2.27
CA SER A 131 8.49 10.72 3.18
C SER A 131 8.72 9.43 2.41
N LEU A 132 7.93 9.16 1.38
CA LEU A 132 8.07 7.98 0.52
C LEU A 132 9.42 7.98 -0.20
N ALA A 133 9.86 9.13 -0.71
CA ALA A 133 11.17 9.26 -1.35
C ALA A 133 12.32 9.00 -0.36
N GLU A 134 12.22 9.48 0.88
CA GLU A 134 13.20 9.21 1.94
C GLU A 134 13.23 7.73 2.31
N GLU A 135 12.07 7.08 2.45
CA GLU A 135 11.94 5.65 2.75
C GLU A 135 12.52 4.77 1.63
N SER A 136 12.14 5.03 0.37
CA SER A 136 12.73 4.31 -0.78
C SER A 136 14.25 4.51 -0.88
N LEU A 137 14.77 5.69 -0.56
CA LEU A 137 16.22 5.93 -0.53
C LEU A 137 16.92 5.12 0.57
N LEU A 138 16.28 4.96 1.73
CA LEU A 138 16.79 4.13 2.82
C LEU A 138 16.81 2.65 2.42
N GLU A 139 15.72 2.13 1.83
CA GLU A 139 15.64 0.74 1.34
C GLU A 139 16.68 0.46 0.25
N ILE A 140 16.86 1.38 -0.70
CA ILE A 140 17.90 1.26 -1.73
C ILE A 140 19.29 1.21 -1.09
N LYS A 141 19.54 2.03 -0.08
CA LYS A 141 20.83 2.06 0.62
C LYS A 141 21.07 0.75 1.38
N GLU A 142 20.06 0.24 2.10
CA GLU A 142 20.15 -1.04 2.82
C GLU A 142 20.39 -2.21 1.85
N SER A 143 19.66 -2.25 0.73
CA SER A 143 19.87 -3.24 -0.33
C SER A 143 21.29 -3.16 -0.90
N LYS A 144 21.80 -1.96 -1.15
CA LYS A 144 23.16 -1.73 -1.64
C LYS A 144 24.23 -2.17 -0.63
N ASP A 145 24.05 -1.88 0.66
CA ASP A 145 24.98 -2.32 1.72
C ASP A 145 24.96 -3.85 1.88
N ASN A 146 23.79 -4.49 1.78
CA ASN A 146 23.66 -5.95 1.79
C ASN A 146 24.30 -6.60 0.54
N LEU A 147 24.18 -5.95 -0.62
CA LEU A 147 24.82 -6.40 -1.86
C LEU A 147 26.35 -6.31 -1.75
N ASP A 148 26.89 -5.21 -1.22
CA ASP A 148 28.32 -5.01 -1.00
C ASP A 148 28.89 -6.06 -0.03
N ALA A 149 28.16 -6.37 1.05
CA ALA A 149 28.53 -7.43 1.99
C ALA A 149 28.54 -8.82 1.32
N SER A 150 27.53 -9.11 0.51
CA SER A 150 27.42 -10.37 -0.24
C SER A 150 28.55 -10.53 -1.27
N ILE A 151 28.88 -9.46 -1.99
CA ILE A 151 30.00 -9.43 -2.95
C ILE A 151 31.32 -9.68 -2.24
N THR A 152 31.54 -9.05 -1.09
CA THR A 152 32.76 -9.23 -0.28
C THR A 152 32.89 -10.68 0.16
N ALA A 153 31.83 -11.26 0.73
CA ALA A 153 31.82 -12.65 1.18
C ALA A 153 32.10 -13.64 0.04
N ILE A 154 31.47 -13.44 -1.14
CA ILE A 154 31.71 -14.29 -2.32
C ILE A 154 33.15 -14.14 -2.83
N SER A 155 33.71 -12.92 -2.79
CA SER A 155 35.09 -12.68 -3.22
C SER A 155 36.10 -13.39 -2.30
N GLU A 156 35.90 -13.33 -0.99
CA GLU A 156 36.72 -14.02 0.00
C GLU A 156 36.65 -15.55 -0.18
N ASP A 157 35.44 -16.11 -0.33
CA ASP A 157 35.27 -17.55 -0.53
C ASP A 157 35.90 -18.02 -1.85
N ALA A 158 35.78 -17.24 -2.93
CA ALA A 158 36.43 -17.54 -4.21
C ALA A 158 37.98 -17.55 -4.10
N VAL A 159 38.55 -16.64 -3.31
CA VAL A 159 40.01 -16.60 -3.05
C VAL A 159 40.45 -17.81 -2.22
N ASP A 160 39.69 -18.17 -1.19
CA ASP A 160 39.98 -19.34 -0.35
C ASP A 160 39.89 -20.64 -1.15
N GLN A 161 38.82 -20.83 -1.93
CA GLN A 161 38.66 -21.99 -2.81
C GLN A 161 39.80 -22.09 -3.85
N LYS A 162 40.19 -20.98 -4.47
CA LYS A 162 41.33 -20.94 -5.41
C LYS A 162 42.65 -21.35 -4.74
N SER A 163 42.84 -20.95 -3.49
CA SER A 163 44.02 -21.31 -2.70
C SER A 163 44.04 -22.80 -2.36
N LYS A 164 42.89 -23.37 -1.96
CA LYS A 164 42.70 -24.81 -1.72
C LYS A 164 42.96 -25.65 -2.98
N ILE A 165 42.49 -25.21 -4.15
CA ILE A 165 42.73 -25.90 -5.43
C ILE A 165 44.23 -25.92 -5.77
N LYS A 166 44.91 -24.78 -5.70
CA LYS A 166 46.36 -24.71 -5.94
C LYS A 166 47.15 -25.61 -5.01
N PHE A 167 46.76 -25.68 -3.73
CA PHE A 167 47.42 -26.54 -2.76
C PHE A 167 47.24 -28.03 -3.10
N ARG A 168 46.05 -28.44 -3.55
CA ARG A 168 45.80 -29.82 -4.00
C ARG A 168 46.63 -30.16 -5.24
N GLU A 169 46.66 -29.29 -6.25
CA GLU A 169 47.47 -29.52 -7.47
C GLU A 169 48.98 -29.68 -7.16
N PHE A 170 49.52 -28.90 -6.22
CA PHE A 170 50.93 -29.00 -5.83
C PHE A 170 51.22 -30.29 -5.04
N GLY A 171 50.28 -30.75 -4.21
CA GLY A 171 50.39 -32.01 -3.48
C GLY A 171 50.41 -33.24 -4.38
N PHE A 172 49.58 -33.27 -5.43
CA PHE A 172 49.56 -34.37 -6.41
C PHE A 172 50.84 -34.43 -7.26
N ARG A 173 51.45 -33.29 -7.58
CA ARG A 173 52.65 -33.23 -8.43
C ARG A 173 53.92 -33.76 -7.76
N ASN A 174 53.99 -33.71 -6.43
CA ASN A 174 55.14 -34.21 -5.65
C ASN A 174 55.00 -35.68 -5.24
N SER A 175 53.84 -36.31 -5.44
CA SER A 175 53.62 -37.74 -5.16
C SER A 175 53.83 -38.67 -6.36
N GLU A 176 54.06 -38.12 -7.55
CA GLU A 176 54.29 -38.87 -8.80
C GLU A 176 55.77 -38.90 -9.24
N SER A 177 56.70 -38.40 -8.41
CA SER A 177 58.16 -38.44 -8.64
C SER A 177 58.85 -39.42 -7.70
#